data_AF-A0A8D5JRE4-F1
#
_entry.id   AF-A0A8D5JRE4-F1
#
_cell.length_a   1.000
_cell.length_b   1.000
_cell.length_c   1.000
_cell.angle_alpha   90.00
_cell.angle_beta   90.00
_cell.angle_gamma   90.00
#
_symmetry.space_group_name_H-M   'P 1'
#
loop_
_entity.id
_entity.type
_entity.pdbx_description
1 polymer ?
#
loop_
_entity_poly.entity_id
_entity_poly.type
_entity_poly.pdbx_seq_one_letter_code
_entity_poly.pdbx_strand_id
1 'polypeptide(L)'
;MSSFIFTLTNRSLILFFMLFMVLFTCRNTKAEILIDGTYISASGKQIVLELNISSRRPVNLIVEQFLDPGNFILTTSPGAKKRTSGKIKWLFRNISDRRLSISIRLRSPLKGTISAIIRYRDPDSGQFIESQVIP
;
A
#
# COMPACT_ATOMS: atom_id res chain seq x y z
N MET A 1 27.27 38.62 47.22
CA MET A 1 25.97 38.67 46.53
C MET A 1 26.04 38.40 45.01
N SER A 2 27.17 37.90 44.46
CA SER A 2 27.30 37.68 43.00
C SER A 2 27.16 36.20 42.56
N SER A 3 27.40 35.25 43.47
CA SER A 3 27.41 33.80 43.14
C SER A 3 26.04 33.13 43.00
N PHE A 4 24.95 33.80 43.42
CA PHE A 4 23.58 33.24 43.38
C PHE A 4 22.83 33.51 42.07
N ILE A 5 23.26 34.50 41.29
CA ILE A 5 22.58 34.87 40.03
C ILE A 5 23.07 33.97 38.88
N PHE A 6 24.35 33.57 38.88
CA PHE A 6 24.96 32.74 37.84
C PHE A 6 24.45 31.28 37.82
N THR A 7 24.03 30.76 38.98
CA THR A 7 23.50 29.38 39.11
C THR A 7 22.04 29.25 38.68
N LEU A 8 21.28 30.35 38.71
CA LEU A 8 19.88 30.37 38.27
C LEU A 8 19.77 30.34 36.74
N THR A 9 20.63 31.08 36.04
CA THR A 9 20.70 31.14 34.56
C THR A 9 21.10 29.79 33.97
N ASN A 10 22.05 29.08 34.60
CA ASN A 10 22.48 27.76 34.16
C ASN A 10 21.38 26.69 34.30
N ARG A 11 20.57 26.74 35.37
CA ARG A 11 19.46 25.80 35.58
C ARG A 11 18.32 25.97 34.58
N SER A 12 18.01 27.21 34.22
CA SER A 12 16.97 27.52 33.22
C SER A 12 17.39 27.06 31.81
N LEU A 13 18.68 27.22 31.47
CA LEU A 13 19.22 26.82 30.17
C LEU A 13 19.28 25.30 30.00
N ILE A 14 19.59 24.55 31.07
CA ILE A 14 19.54 23.08 31.09
C ILE A 14 18.11 22.56 30.91
N LEU A 15 17.12 23.19 31.57
CA LEU A 15 15.70 22.83 31.41
C LEU A 15 15.20 23.10 29.99
N PHE A 16 15.61 24.22 29.39
CA PHE A 16 15.26 24.55 28.01
C PHE A 16 15.89 23.57 27.02
N PHE A 17 17.14 23.17 27.26
CA PHE A 17 17.85 22.18 26.43
C PHE A 17 17.25 20.78 26.56
N MET A 18 16.88 20.35 27.77
CA MET A 18 16.15 19.10 28.01
C MET A 18 14.79 19.09 27.29
N LEU A 19 14.02 20.19 27.39
CA LEU A 19 12.73 20.33 26.72
C LEU A 19 12.88 20.32 25.20
N PHE A 20 13.92 20.97 24.68
CA PHE A 20 14.24 20.96 23.25
C PHE A 20 14.61 19.54 22.79
N MET A 21 15.44 18.80 23.52
CA MET A 21 15.78 17.41 23.18
C MET A 21 14.56 16.48 23.14
N VAL A 22 13.58 16.64 24.04
CA VAL A 22 12.36 15.83 24.02
C VAL A 22 11.55 16.06 22.74
N LEU A 23 11.49 17.30 22.23
CA LEU A 23 10.76 17.64 21.02
C LEU A 23 11.39 17.07 19.73
N PHE A 24 12.70 16.79 19.71
CA PHE A 24 13.37 16.15 18.55
C PHE A 24 13.21 14.63 18.51
N THR A 25 12.59 14.00 19.50
CA THR A 25 12.41 12.53 19.52
C THR A 25 11.16 12.04 18.78
N CYS A 26 10.46 12.91 18.05
CA CYS A 26 9.37 12.51 17.16
C CYS A 26 9.93 11.72 15.97
N ARG A 27 10.26 10.44 16.21
CA ARG A 27 10.71 9.49 15.20
C ARG A 27 9.55 9.26 14.24
N ASN A 28 9.74 9.64 12.98
CA ASN A 28 8.92 9.21 11.86
C ASN A 28 8.89 7.68 11.83
N THR A 29 7.83 7.08 12.34
CA THR A 29 7.53 5.67 12.09
C THR A 29 7.14 5.57 10.62
N LYS A 30 8.06 5.05 9.79
CA LYS A 30 7.72 4.63 8.43
C LYS A 30 6.63 3.58 8.55
N ALA A 31 5.46 3.85 7.99
CA ALA A 31 4.40 2.86 7.85
C ALA A 31 4.97 1.66 7.07
N GLU A 32 4.97 0.50 7.71
CA GLU A 32 5.37 -0.75 7.08
C GLU A 32 4.34 -1.08 5.99
N ILE A 33 4.80 -1.30 4.75
CA ILE A 33 3.90 -1.63 3.64
C ILE A 33 3.35 -3.04 3.88
N LEU A 34 2.07 -3.11 4.22
CA LEU A 34 1.41 -4.33 4.65
C LEU A 34 1.04 -5.26 3.48
N ILE A 35 0.85 -4.69 2.29
CA ILE A 35 0.57 -5.40 1.05
C ILE A 35 1.43 -4.80 -0.06
N ASP A 36 2.21 -5.67 -0.70
CA ASP A 36 2.98 -5.35 -1.90
C ASP A 36 2.42 -6.11 -3.10
N GLY A 37 2.58 -5.54 -4.29
CA GLY A 37 2.09 -6.12 -5.53
C GLY A 37 3.15 -6.11 -6.61
N THR A 38 3.26 -7.20 -7.37
CA THR A 38 4.25 -7.35 -8.43
C THR A 38 3.63 -8.04 -9.64
N TYR A 39 3.87 -7.52 -10.83
CA TYR A 39 3.50 -8.21 -12.05
C TYR A 39 4.49 -9.33 -12.36
N ILE A 40 4.01 -10.57 -12.36
CA ILE A 40 4.78 -11.73 -12.82
C ILE A 40 4.70 -11.85 -14.34
N SER A 41 3.57 -11.43 -14.92
CA SER A 41 3.41 -11.27 -16.36
C SER A 41 2.53 -10.05 -16.63
N ALA A 42 3.03 -9.10 -17.41
CA ALA A 42 2.31 -7.90 -17.82
C ALA A 42 2.22 -7.77 -19.35
N SER A 43 2.40 -8.86 -20.09
CA SER A 43 2.39 -8.87 -21.55
C SER A 43 1.72 -10.13 -22.11
N GLY A 44 1.51 -10.17 -23.43
CA GLY A 44 0.89 -11.32 -24.08
C GLY A 44 -0.58 -11.50 -23.72
N LYS A 45 -1.08 -12.74 -23.80
CA LYS A 45 -2.50 -13.06 -23.55
C LYS A 45 -2.84 -13.33 -22.08
N GLN A 46 -1.83 -13.47 -21.23
CA GLN A 46 -1.98 -13.81 -19.83
C GLN A 46 -1.23 -12.82 -18.97
N ILE A 47 -1.99 -12.05 -18.19
CA ILE A 47 -1.45 -11.15 -17.18
C ILE A 47 -1.56 -11.85 -15.83
N VAL A 48 -0.53 -11.69 -15.00
CA VAL A 48 -0.49 -12.22 -13.65
C VAL A 48 0.06 -11.13 -12.73
N LEU A 49 -0.78 -10.68 -11.79
CA LEU A 49 -0.42 -9.82 -10.67
C LEU A 49 -0.37 -10.69 -9.41
N GLU A 50 0.75 -10.66 -8.72
CA GLU A 50 0.94 -11.33 -7.44
C GLU A 50 0.94 -10.31 -6.32
N LEU A 51 0.19 -10.58 -5.26
CA LEU A 51 0.17 -9.77 -4.06
C LEU A 51 0.80 -10.56 -2.93
N ASN A 52 1.76 -9.95 -2.24
CA ASN A 52 2.35 -10.46 -1.02
C ASN A 52 1.76 -9.68 0.16
N ILE A 53 1.13 -10.41 1.07
CA ILE A 53 0.38 -9.88 2.21
C ILE A 53 1.14 -10.26 3.48
N SER A 54 1.45 -9.28 4.30
CA SER A 54 2.15 -9.49 5.56
C SER A 54 1.32 -10.33 6.56
N SER A 55 1.89 -10.66 7.72
CA SER A 55 1.18 -11.40 8.77
C SER A 55 -0.05 -10.67 9.30
N ARG A 56 0.00 -9.33 9.33
CA ARG A 56 -1.12 -8.46 9.66
C ARG A 56 -1.96 -8.28 8.41
N ARG A 57 -3.20 -8.76 8.42
CA ARG A 57 -4.05 -8.81 7.23
C ARG A 57 -5.21 -7.84 7.36
N PRO A 58 -5.54 -7.08 6.31
CA PRO A 58 -6.71 -6.23 6.37
C PRO A 58 -7.97 -7.10 6.27
N VAL A 59 -9.06 -6.63 6.90
CA VAL A 59 -10.36 -7.30 6.79
C VAL A 59 -10.87 -7.29 5.34
N ASN A 60 -10.61 -6.19 4.63
CA ASN A 60 -11.00 -5.99 3.24
C ASN A 60 -9.81 -5.50 2.41
N LEU A 61 -9.62 -6.11 1.24
CA LEU A 61 -8.68 -5.67 0.22
C LEU A 61 -9.41 -5.44 -1.09
N ILE A 62 -9.21 -4.28 -1.68
CA ILE A 62 -9.73 -3.95 -3.00
C ILE A 62 -8.55 -3.90 -3.95
N VAL A 63 -8.69 -4.58 -5.07
CA VAL A 63 -7.73 -4.50 -6.18
C VAL A 63 -8.49 -3.99 -7.38
N GLU A 64 -7.98 -2.93 -8.00
CA GLU A 64 -8.50 -2.39 -9.25
C GLU A 64 -7.41 -2.53 -10.31
N GLN A 65 -7.70 -3.25 -11.39
CA GLN A 65 -6.82 -3.37 -12.54
C GLN A 65 -7.33 -2.45 -13.65
N PHE A 66 -6.44 -1.67 -14.22
CA PHE A 66 -6.68 -0.80 -15.37
C PHE A 66 -5.97 -1.37 -16.59
N LEU A 67 -6.67 -1.40 -17.71
CA LEU A 67 -6.16 -1.79 -19.03
C LEU A 67 -6.61 -0.74 -20.04
N ASP A 68 -5.77 -0.48 -21.02
CA ASP A 68 -6.16 0.42 -22.11
C ASP A 68 -7.37 -0.12 -22.90
N PRO A 69 -8.18 0.77 -23.51
CA PRO A 69 -9.30 0.37 -24.35
C PRO A 69 -8.90 -0.60 -25.48
N GLY A 70 -9.82 -1.48 -25.87
CA GLY A 70 -9.60 -2.47 -26.94
C GLY A 70 -9.02 -3.81 -26.47
N ASN A 71 -8.70 -3.95 -25.19
CA ASN A 71 -8.36 -5.24 -24.58
C ASN A 71 -9.62 -6.00 -24.15
N PHE A 72 -9.84 -7.17 -24.76
CA PHE A 72 -10.99 -8.03 -24.45
C PHE A 72 -10.61 -9.11 -23.44
N ILE A 73 -11.19 -9.04 -22.25
CA ILE A 73 -10.98 -10.01 -21.17
C ILE A 73 -11.87 -11.23 -21.40
N LEU A 74 -11.28 -12.42 -21.47
CA LEU A 74 -11.99 -13.70 -21.52
C LEU A 74 -12.35 -14.15 -20.11
N THR A 75 -11.34 -14.31 -19.26
CA THR A 75 -11.51 -14.83 -17.91
C THR A 75 -10.59 -14.10 -16.93
N THR A 76 -10.96 -14.16 -15.65
CA THR A 76 -10.10 -13.75 -14.54
C THR A 76 -10.15 -14.83 -13.48
N SER A 77 -9.04 -15.07 -12.80
CA SER A 77 -8.99 -15.90 -11.60
C SER A 77 -8.17 -15.18 -10.53
N PRO A 78 -8.74 -14.88 -9.35
CA PRO A 78 -10.12 -15.11 -8.94
C PRO A 78 -11.16 -14.36 -9.80
N GLY A 79 -12.42 -14.79 -9.67
CA GLY A 79 -13.55 -14.12 -10.34
C GLY A 79 -13.65 -12.65 -9.91
N ALA A 80 -13.74 -11.74 -10.90
CA ALA A 80 -13.86 -10.31 -10.62
C ALA A 80 -15.24 -9.97 -10.04
N LYS A 81 -15.28 -9.05 -9.08
CA LYS A 81 -16.54 -8.54 -8.52
C LYS A 81 -17.28 -7.63 -9.50
N LYS A 82 -16.53 -6.82 -10.26
CA LYS A 82 -17.07 -5.94 -11.30
C LYS A 82 -16.09 -5.83 -12.46
N ARG A 83 -16.62 -5.81 -13.68
CA ARG A 83 -15.88 -5.56 -14.91
C ARG A 83 -16.57 -4.44 -15.68
N THR A 84 -15.79 -3.46 -16.11
CA THR A 84 -16.19 -2.36 -17.00
C THR A 84 -15.11 -2.19 -18.07
N SER A 85 -15.40 -1.43 -19.14
CA SER A 85 -14.41 -1.20 -20.21
C SER A 85 -13.10 -0.68 -19.63
N GLY A 86 -12.01 -1.46 -19.77
CA GLY A 86 -10.68 -1.11 -19.28
C GLY A 86 -10.47 -1.15 -17.76
N LYS A 87 -11.47 -1.57 -16.96
CA LYS A 87 -11.33 -1.63 -15.49
C LYS A 87 -11.93 -2.88 -14.89
N ILE A 88 -11.15 -3.58 -14.06
CA ILE A 88 -11.57 -4.78 -13.34
C ILE A 88 -11.41 -4.55 -11.85
N LYS A 89 -12.40 -4.94 -11.06
CA LYS A 89 -12.38 -4.77 -9.60
C LYS A 89 -12.58 -6.09 -8.89
N TRP A 90 -11.74 -6.35 -7.90
CA TRP A 90 -11.90 -7.42 -6.92
C TRP A 90 -12.11 -6.83 -5.52
N LEU A 91 -12.88 -7.54 -4.71
CA LEU A 91 -13.01 -7.31 -3.28
C LEU A 91 -12.74 -8.63 -2.60
N PHE A 92 -11.60 -8.72 -1.92
CA PHE A 92 -11.25 -9.84 -1.08
C PHE A 92 -11.62 -9.52 0.36
N ARG A 93 -12.20 -10.50 1.04
CA ARG A 93 -12.60 -10.41 2.45
C ARG A 93 -11.96 -11.56 3.20
N ASN A 94 -11.58 -11.34 4.45
CA ASN A 94 -11.04 -12.37 5.34
C ASN A 94 -9.92 -13.18 4.68
N ILE A 95 -8.94 -12.47 4.13
CA ILE A 95 -7.85 -13.09 3.38
C ILE A 95 -7.04 -13.97 4.33
N SER A 96 -6.98 -15.27 4.06
CA SER A 96 -6.16 -16.23 4.81
C SER A 96 -4.73 -16.30 4.26
N ASP A 97 -4.60 -16.14 2.94
CA ASP A 97 -3.38 -16.48 2.22
C ASP A 97 -2.39 -15.33 2.30
N ARG A 98 -1.10 -15.65 2.50
CA ARG A 98 -0.02 -14.65 2.46
C ARG A 98 0.32 -14.21 1.03
N ARG A 99 -0.09 -15.01 0.04
CA ARG A 99 0.14 -14.74 -1.37
C ARG A 99 -1.16 -14.91 -2.12
N LEU A 100 -1.53 -13.88 -2.87
CA LEU A 100 -2.73 -13.87 -3.69
C LEU A 100 -2.34 -13.62 -5.14
N SER A 101 -2.63 -14.56 -6.03
CA SER A 101 -2.37 -14.39 -7.46
C SER A 101 -3.66 -14.04 -8.19
N ILE A 102 -3.63 -12.94 -8.94
CA ILE A 102 -4.70 -12.49 -9.82
C ILE A 102 -4.23 -12.67 -11.26
N SER A 103 -4.91 -13.53 -11.98
CA SER A 103 -4.66 -13.80 -13.39
C SER A 103 -5.80 -13.28 -14.27
N ILE A 104 -5.44 -12.75 -15.43
CA ILE A 104 -6.36 -12.26 -16.44
C ILE A 104 -5.98 -12.88 -17.77
N ARG A 105 -6.93 -13.54 -18.43
CA ARG A 105 -6.75 -14.08 -19.78
C ARG A 105 -7.44 -13.17 -20.77
N LEU A 106 -6.70 -12.66 -21.73
CA LEU A 106 -7.17 -11.81 -22.81
C LEU A 106 -7.45 -12.63 -24.07
N ARG A 107 -8.33 -12.12 -24.94
CA ARG A 107 -8.63 -12.70 -26.26
C ARG A 107 -7.42 -12.62 -27.19
N SER A 108 -6.78 -11.45 -27.18
CA SER A 108 -5.59 -11.11 -27.97
C SER A 108 -4.48 -10.64 -27.02
N PRO A 109 -3.22 -10.62 -27.45
CA PRO A 109 -2.14 -10.04 -26.65
C PRO A 109 -2.48 -8.63 -26.16
N LEU A 110 -2.05 -8.28 -24.95
CA LEU A 110 -2.24 -6.97 -24.33
C LEU A 110 -1.76 -5.87 -25.29
N LYS A 111 -2.62 -4.87 -25.49
CA LYS A 111 -2.30 -3.64 -26.21
C LYS A 111 -2.22 -2.49 -25.21
N GLY A 112 -1.17 -1.69 -25.30
CA GLY A 112 -0.98 -0.54 -24.42
C GLY A 112 -0.44 -0.93 -23.05
N THR A 113 -0.78 -0.13 -22.04
CA THR A 113 -0.27 -0.24 -20.67
C THR A 113 -1.25 -0.93 -19.73
N ILE A 114 -0.71 -1.37 -18.59
CA ILE A 114 -1.46 -2.03 -17.54
C ILE A 114 -0.96 -1.52 -16.18
N SER A 115 -1.88 -1.27 -15.26
CA SER A 115 -1.54 -0.85 -13.89
C SER A 115 -2.64 -1.25 -12.92
N ALA A 116 -2.29 -1.47 -11.66
CA ALA A 116 -3.24 -1.79 -10.61
C ALA A 116 -3.18 -0.78 -9.48
N ILE A 117 -4.31 -0.63 -8.79
CA ILE A 117 -4.42 0.09 -7.52
C ILE A 117 -4.87 -0.91 -6.46
N ILE A 118 -4.11 -0.96 -5.38
CA ILE A 118 -4.40 -1.76 -4.18
C ILE A 118 -4.90 -0.81 -3.11
N ARG A 119 -6.05 -1.14 -2.50
CA ARG A 119 -6.66 -0.30 -1.46
C ARG A 119 -7.11 -1.15 -0.31
N TYR A 120 -6.78 -0.73 0.90
CA TYR A 120 -7.21 -1.42 2.12
C TYR A 120 -7.23 -0.47 3.30
N ARG A 121 -7.87 -0.90 4.39
CA ARG A 121 -7.74 -0.24 5.68
C ARG A 121 -6.67 -0.96 6.48
N ASP A 122 -5.68 -0.22 6.93
CA ASP A 122 -4.63 -0.75 7.80
C ASP A 122 -5.24 -1.26 9.11
N PRO A 123 -4.95 -2.50 9.53
CA PRO A 123 -5.58 -3.12 10.69
C PRO A 123 -5.14 -2.50 12.02
N ASP A 124 -3.96 -1.88 12.08
CA ASP A 124 -3.40 -1.34 13.33
C ASP A 124 -3.81 0.12 13.54
N SER A 125 -3.64 0.94 12.50
CA SER A 125 -3.92 2.37 12.53
C SER A 125 -5.34 2.74 12.10
N GLY A 126 -6.05 1.84 11.43
CA GLY A 126 -7.36 2.12 10.85
C GLY A 126 -7.32 3.09 9.66
N GLN A 127 -6.13 3.50 9.20
CA GLN A 127 -5.97 4.42 8.08
C GLN A 127 -6.30 3.74 6.75
N PHE A 128 -6.79 4.52 5.79
CA PHE A 128 -7.02 4.04 4.44
C PHE A 128 -5.75 4.19 3.62
N ILE A 129 -5.24 3.07 3.11
CA ILE A 129 -4.01 3.00 2.31
C ILE A 129 -4.40 2.72 0.86
N GLU A 130 -3.74 3.42 -0.05
CA GLU A 130 -3.83 3.25 -1.49
C GLU A 130 -2.41 3.19 -2.07
N SER A 131 -2.11 2.14 -2.83
CA SER A 131 -0.83 1.98 -3.52
C SER A 131 -1.05 1.61 -4.98
N GLN A 132 -0.22 2.17 -5.85
CA GLN A 132 -0.23 1.86 -7.28
C GLN A 132 0.85 0.82 -7.58
N VAL A 133 0.52 -0.13 -8.45
CA VAL A 133 1.44 -1.13 -8.98
C VAL A 133 1.53 -0.95 -10.49
N ILE A 134 2.75 -0.82 -10.98
CA ILE A 134 3.10 -0.71 -12.39
C ILE A 134 4.09 -1.85 -12.68
N PRO A 135 4.05 -2.47 -13.87
CA PRO A 135 5.01 -3.52 -14.26
C PRO A 135 6.47 -3.10 -14.20
#